data_AF-A0A0A7ELF8-F1
#
_entry.id   AF-A0A0A7ELF8-F1
#
_cell.length_a   1.000
_cell.length_b   1.000
_cell.length_c   1.000
_cell.angle_alpha   90.00
_cell.angle_beta   90.00
_cell.angle_gamma   90.00
#
_symmetry.space_group_name_H-M   'P 1'
#
loop_
_entity.id
_entity.type
_entity.pdbx_description
1 polymer ?
#
loop_
_entity_poly.entity_id
_entity_poly.type
_entity_poly.pdbx_seq_one_letter_code
_entity_poly.pdbx_strand_id
1 'polypeptide(L)' 'MATLIDAEEPKLAFHSGECHLALGDLERAEAGFTGTLVRCEGRDEYNELATKAQGLLSIVEKRKKKQEQTDVSK' A
#
# COMPACT_ATOMS: atom_id res chain seq x y z
N MET A 1 30.05 -4.60 -1.11
CA MET A 1 29.00 -5.58 -1.41
C MET A 1 27.76 -4.81 -1.82
N ALA A 2 27.35 -4.90 -3.08
CA ALA A 2 26.04 -4.39 -3.50
C ALA A 2 25.01 -5.46 -3.15
N THR A 3 24.13 -5.19 -2.19
CA THR A 3 22.93 -6.00 -1.97
C THR A 3 22.04 -5.82 -3.18
N LEU A 4 21.85 -6.88 -3.96
CA LEU A 4 20.79 -6.93 -4.97
C LEU A 4 19.47 -6.78 -4.22
N ILE A 5 18.83 -5.63 -4.37
CA ILE A 5 17.50 -5.40 -3.83
C ILE A 5 16.55 -6.26 -4.66
N ASP A 6 15.94 -7.26 -4.04
CA ASP A 6 14.89 -8.03 -4.66
C ASP A 6 13.65 -7.14 -4.84
N ALA A 7 13.42 -6.68 -6.07
CA ALA A 7 12.29 -5.82 -6.41
C ALA A 7 10.93 -6.51 -6.22
N GLU A 8 10.92 -7.83 -6.04
CA GLU A 8 9.74 -8.64 -5.74
C GLU A 8 9.52 -8.86 -4.23
N GLU A 9 10.40 -8.31 -3.39
CA GLU A 9 10.25 -8.37 -1.93
C GLU A 9 8.99 -7.57 -1.51
N PRO A 10 7.96 -8.23 -0.94
CA PRO A 10 6.71 -7.56 -0.59
C PRO A 10 6.88 -6.41 0.40
N LYS A 11 7.90 -6.49 1.27
CA LYS A 11 8.20 -5.48 2.30
C LYS A 11 8.57 -4.13 1.69
N LEU A 12 9.23 -4.12 0.53
CA LEU A 12 9.60 -2.87 -0.14
C LEU A 12 8.37 -2.13 -0.67
N ALA A 13 7.45 -2.86 -1.30
CA ALA A 13 6.18 -2.31 -1.76
C ALA A 13 5.34 -1.80 -0.57
N PHE A 14 5.33 -2.56 0.53
CA PHE A 14 4.59 -2.19 1.75
C PHE A 14 5.11 -0.89 2.34
N HIS A 15 6.43 -0.79 2.51
CA HIS A 15 7.06 0.39 3.11
C HIS A 15 6.91 1.64 2.22
N SER A 16 6.95 1.47 0.89
CA SER A 16 6.62 2.55 -0.05
C SER A 16 5.18 3.04 0.16
N GLY A 17 4.22 2.12 0.31
CA GLY A 17 2.84 2.43 0.62
C GLY A 17 2.67 3.21 1.93
N GLU A 18 3.39 2.81 2.98
CA GLU A 18 3.42 3.52 4.27
C GLU A 18 3.95 4.95 4.13
N CYS A 19 5.06 5.13 3.41
CA CYS A 19 5.65 6.45 3.16
C CYS A 19 4.66 7.37 2.42
N HIS A 20 4.04 6.88 1.35
CA HIS A 20 3.07 7.67 0.59
C HIS A 20 1.81 7.99 1.40
N LEU A 21 1.35 7.06 2.25
CA LEU A 21 0.25 7.32 3.17
C LEU A 21 0.58 8.43 4.17
N ALA A 22 1.80 8.42 4.72
CA ALA A 22 2.27 9.46 5.64
C ALA A 22 2.39 10.84 4.96
N LEU A 23 2.72 10.87 3.66
CA LEU A 23 2.76 12.09 2.85
C LEU A 23 1.37 12.57 2.40
N GLY A 24 0.31 11.80 2.65
CA GLY A 24 -1.05 12.11 2.19
C GLY A 24 -1.29 11.83 0.70
N ASP A 25 -0.31 11.22 0.02
CA ASP A 25 -0.43 10.78 -1.38
C ASP A 25 -1.19 9.46 -1.42
N LEU A 26 -2.53 9.56 -1.39
CA LEU A 26 -3.41 8.41 -1.29
C LEU A 26 -3.36 7.51 -2.52
N GLU A 27 -3.11 8.06 -3.72
CA GLU A 27 -3.01 7.26 -4.95
C GLU A 27 -1.77 6.37 -4.92
N ARG A 28 -0.61 6.93 -4.56
CA ARG A 28 0.62 6.11 -4.47
C ARG A 28 0.61 5.17 -3.27
N ALA A 29 -0.05 5.56 -2.18
CA ALA A 29 -0.28 4.67 -1.04
C ALA A 29 -1.09 3.43 -1.45
N GLU A 30 -2.20 3.63 -2.17
CA GLU A 30 -3.03 2.55 -2.70
C GLU A 30 -2.22 1.61 -3.59
N ALA A 31 -1.45 2.17 -4.54
CA ALA A 31 -0.60 1.40 -5.42
C ALA A 31 0.45 0.56 -4.66
N GLY A 32 1.05 1.11 -3.60
CA GLY A 32 2.00 0.42 -2.74
C GLY A 32 1.38 -0.78 -2.00
N PHE A 33 0.21 -0.60 -1.38
CA PHE A 33 -0.48 -1.69 -0.67
C PHE A 33 -1.03 -2.75 -1.62
N THR A 34 -1.63 -2.37 -2.75
CA THR A 34 -2.08 -3.32 -3.78
C THR A 34 -0.91 -4.12 -4.34
N GLY A 35 0.21 -3.45 -4.66
CA GLY A 35 1.44 -4.12 -5.10
C GLY A 35 2.05 -5.04 -4.04
N THR A 36 1.81 -4.77 -2.75
CA THR A 36 2.20 -5.69 -1.66
C THR A 36 1.35 -6.96 -1.70
N LEU A 37 0.02 -6.83 -1.84
CA LEU A 37 -0.89 -7.98 -1.86
C LEU A 37 -0.60 -8.92 -3.03
N VAL A 38 -0.38 -8.38 -4.22
CA VAL A 38 0.01 -9.17 -5.40
C VAL A 38 1.29 -9.95 -5.13
N ARG A 39 2.27 -9.32 -4.49
CA ARG A 39 3.53 -10.00 -4.14
C ARG A 39 3.32 -11.02 -3.01
N CYS A 40 2.42 -10.81 -2.05
CA CYS A 40 2.16 -11.79 -0.99
C CYS A 40 1.37 -13.03 -1.47
N GLU A 41 0.73 -12.98 -2.63
CA GLU A 41 -0.12 -14.07 -3.12
C GLU A 41 0.63 -15.40 -3.21
N GLY A 42 0.04 -16.46 -2.64
CA GLY A 42 0.63 -17.81 -2.62
C GLY A 42 1.84 -17.97 -1.69
N ARG A 43 2.20 -16.95 -0.90
CA ARG A 43 3.34 -16.98 0.03
C ARG A 43 2.88 -16.86 1.48
N ASP A 44 2.62 -18.01 2.13
CA ASP A 44 2.10 -18.07 3.50
C ASP A 44 2.96 -17.33 4.54
N GLU A 45 4.28 -17.26 4.32
CA GLU A 45 5.21 -16.51 5.16
C GLU A 45 4.88 -15.01 5.25
N TYR A 46 4.14 -14.47 4.28
CA TYR A 46 3.71 -13.07 4.23
C TYR A 46 2.24 -12.85 4.62
N ASN A 47 1.55 -13.85 5.18
CA ASN A 47 0.14 -13.71 5.56
C ASN A 47 -0.12 -12.53 6.53
N GLU A 48 0.78 -12.31 7.50
CA GLU A 48 0.67 -11.16 8.41
C GLU A 48 0.85 -9.83 7.66
N LEU A 49 1.81 -9.76 6.74
CA LEU A 49 2.07 -8.56 5.95
C LEU A 49 0.90 -8.25 5.00
N ALA A 50 0.33 -9.27 4.37
CA ALA A 50 -0.86 -9.15 3.53
C ALA A 50 -2.05 -8.64 4.33
N THR A 51 -2.27 -9.16 5.55
CA THR A 51 -3.34 -8.71 6.45
C THR A 51 -3.19 -7.22 6.80
N LYS A 52 -1.96 -6.77 7.12
CA LYS A 52 -1.68 -5.35 7.39
C LYS A 52 -1.91 -4.49 6.15
N ALA A 53 -1.44 -4.93 4.98
CA ALA A 53 -1.63 -4.21 3.72
C ALA A 53 -3.11 -4.07 3.36
N GLN A 54 -3.94 -5.10 3.55
CA GLN A 54 -5.39 -5.02 3.36
C GLN A 54 -6.05 -4.00 4.30
N GLY A 55 -5.66 -4.01 5.58
CA GLY A 55 -6.19 -3.04 6.55
C GLY A 55 -5.88 -1.59 6.18
N LEU A 56 -4.62 -1.31 5.80
CA LEU A 56 -4.20 0.03 5.37
C LEU A 56 -4.83 0.43 4.03
N LEU A 57 -4.96 -0.49 3.08
CA LEU A 57 -5.64 -0.24 1.81
C LEU A 57 -7.10 0.19 2.03
N SER A 58 -7.83 -0.49 2.92
CA SER A 58 -9.20 -0.09 3.25
C SER A 58 -9.29 1.32 3.87
N ILE A 59 -8.29 1.73 4.65
CA ILE A 59 -8.20 3.10 5.19
C ILE A 59 -7.96 4.11 4.07
N VAL A 60 -7.04 3.81 3.14
CA VAL A 60 -6.73 4.65 1.97
C VAL A 60 -7.98 4.85 1.11
N GLU A 61 -8.67 3.78 0.74
CA GLU A 61 -9.90 3.85 -0.06
C GLU A 61 -10.99 4.70 0.60
N LYS A 62 -11.19 4.55 1.92
CA LYS A 62 -12.14 5.38 2.68
C LYS A 62 -11.75 6.86 2.65
N ARG A 63 -10.46 7.17 2.75
CA ARG A 63 -9.96 8.55 2.68
C ARG A 63 -10.12 9.14 1.27
N LYS A 64 -9.82 8.38 0.21
CA LYS A 64 -10.03 8.80 -1.18
C LYS A 64 -11.49 9.15 -1.46
N LYS A 65 -12.42 8.26 -1.07
CA LYS A 65 -13.87 8.49 -1.19
C LYS A 65 -14.33 9.76 -0.46
N LYS A 66 -13.70 10.09 0.67
CA LYS A 66 -14.00 11.31 1.42
C LYS A 66 -13.46 12.57 0.72
N GLN A 67 -12.26 12.50 0.12
CA GLN A 67 -11.69 13.62 -0.63
C GLN A 67 -12.52 13.95 -1.88
N GLU A 68 -12.94 12.93 -2.63
CA GLU A 68 -13.75 13.09 -3.85
C GLU A 68 -15.10 13.77 -3.56
N GLN A 69 -15.76 13.43 -2.46
CA GLN A 69 -17.00 14.09 -2.02
C GLN A 69 -16.80 15.54 -1.58
N THR A 70 -15.59 15.92 -1.17
CA THR A 70 -15.28 17.28 -0.70
C THR A 70 -14.88 18.19 -1.87
N ASP A 71 -14.31 17.64 -2.94
CA ASP A 71 -13.90 18.37 -4.14
C ASP A 71 -15.09 18.78 -5.03
N VAL A 72 -16.14 17.96 -5.08
CA VAL A 72 -17.37 18.23 -5.87
C VAL A 72 -18.24 19.36 -5.27
N SER A 73 -17.97 19.82 -4.05
CA SER A 73 -18.73 20.89 -3.38
C SER A 73 -18.07 22.27 -3.44
N LYS A 74 -17.08 22.49 -4.32
CA LYS A 74 -16.44 23.80 -4.54
C LYS A 74 -16.79 24.42 -5.88
#